data_AF-A0AAV0HDJ2-F1
#
_entry.id   AF-A0AAV0HDJ2-F1
#
_cell.length_a   1.000
_cell.length_b   1.000
_cell.length_c   1.000
_cell.angle_alpha   90.00
_cell.angle_beta   90.00
_cell.angle_gamma   90.00
#
_symmetry.space_group_name_H-M   'P 1'
#
loop_
_entity.id
_entity.type
_entity.pdbx_description
1 polymer ?
#
loop_
_entity_poly.entity_id
_entity_poly.type
_entity_poly.pdbx_seq_one_letter_code
_entity_poly.pdbx_strand_id
1 'polypeptide(L)'
;MSLRHHFVWFVQDTFFDEFVLAHIFGWWGKAILIRNQPLLWVLSVGFEFLEFTFRHMLPNFNECWWDSIILDILTCNWFGIWAGMRTVRYFDGKTYEWIGISRQPNIMGKVKRTLGQFTPAQWDKDEWHPLLGPWRFLQVLTLCIVFLTVELNTFFLKFCLWIPPRNPVIIYRLILWWLIAIPTIREYNSYLQDRTPFKKVGAFCWLSVAICIIELLICIKLVMTYSFLLLRFVSSSYA
;
A
#
# COMPACT_ATOMS: atom_id res chain seq x y z
N MET A 1 29.15 -29.78 -8.11
CA MET A 1 28.88 -28.59 -7.28
C MET A 1 27.63 -28.91 -6.46
N SER A 2 27.71 -28.94 -5.12
CA SER A 2 26.71 -29.60 -4.25
C SER A 2 25.42 -28.78 -4.09
N LEU A 3 24.27 -29.47 -4.07
CA LEU A 3 22.92 -28.93 -3.78
C LEU A 3 22.88 -28.02 -2.54
N ARG A 4 23.73 -28.28 -1.54
CA ARG A 4 23.83 -27.46 -0.33
C ARG A 4 24.35 -26.05 -0.64
N HIS A 5 25.29 -25.90 -1.56
CA HIS A 5 25.78 -24.59 -1.96
C HIS A 5 24.72 -23.83 -2.76
N HIS A 6 24.03 -24.48 -3.70
CA HIS A 6 22.91 -23.84 -4.42
C HIS A 6 21.79 -23.38 -3.49
N PHE A 7 21.44 -24.18 -2.47
CA PHE A 7 20.44 -23.79 -1.48
C PHE A 7 20.89 -22.60 -0.63
N VAL A 8 22.14 -22.55 -0.18
CA VAL A 8 22.65 -21.41 0.61
C VAL A 8 22.71 -20.13 -0.22
N TRP A 9 23.16 -20.20 -1.47
CA TRP A 9 23.17 -19.03 -2.37
C TRP A 9 21.75 -18.54 -2.69
N PHE A 10 20.83 -19.46 -2.99
CA PHE A 10 19.42 -19.11 -3.21
C PHE A 10 18.79 -18.43 -1.99
N VAL A 11 19.02 -18.96 -0.80
CA VAL A 11 18.52 -18.38 0.45
C VAL A 11 19.13 -16.99 0.70
N GLN A 12 20.44 -16.81 0.48
CA GLN A 12 21.07 -15.51 0.64
C GLN A 12 20.53 -14.47 -0.34
N ASP A 13 20.38 -14.82 -1.62
CA ASP A 13 19.85 -13.90 -2.62
C ASP A 13 18.40 -13.48 -2.30
N THR A 14 17.56 -14.38 -1.79
CA THR A 14 16.18 -14.06 -1.34
C THR A 14 16.17 -13.11 -0.14
N PHE A 15 17.00 -13.33 0.87
CA PHE A 15 17.01 -12.48 2.08
C PHE A 15 17.60 -11.08 1.88
N PHE A 16 18.45 -10.90 0.85
CA PHE A 16 19.05 -9.60 0.51
C PHE A 16 18.40 -8.94 -0.71
N ASP A 17 17.22 -9.43 -1.12
CA ASP A 17 16.50 -8.85 -2.25
C ASP A 17 15.87 -7.49 -1.87
N GLU A 18 15.77 -6.61 -2.86
CA GLU A 18 15.16 -5.28 -2.75
C GLU A 18 13.70 -5.36 -2.28
N PHE A 19 13.04 -6.51 -2.52
CA PHE A 19 11.67 -6.78 -2.11
C PHE A 19 11.51 -6.91 -0.60
N VAL A 20 12.51 -7.39 0.16
CA VAL A 20 12.44 -7.46 1.63
C VAL A 20 12.32 -6.06 2.23
N LEU A 21 13.14 -5.13 1.76
CA LEU A 21 13.07 -3.73 2.20
C LEU A 21 11.77 -3.07 1.74
N ALA A 22 11.32 -3.35 0.52
CA ALA A 22 10.06 -2.82 0.01
C ALA A 22 8.86 -3.26 0.87
N HIS A 23 8.81 -4.53 1.29
CA HIS A 23 7.80 -5.04 2.20
C HIS A 23 7.87 -4.34 3.57
N ILE A 24 9.04 -4.33 4.22
CA ILE A 24 9.18 -3.73 5.56
C ILE A 24 8.78 -2.25 5.54
N PHE A 25 9.32 -1.45 4.61
CA PHE A 25 9.02 -0.02 4.53
C PHE A 25 7.59 0.26 4.04
N GLY A 26 7.08 -0.54 3.11
CA GLY A 26 5.71 -0.43 2.63
C GLY A 26 4.69 -0.67 3.75
N TRP A 27 4.86 -1.74 4.51
CA TRP A 27 3.99 -2.07 5.64
C TRP A 27 4.14 -1.11 6.82
N TRP A 28 5.35 -0.61 7.08
CA TRP A 28 5.57 0.48 8.02
C TRP A 28 4.80 1.74 7.63
N GLY A 29 4.87 2.16 6.36
CA GLY A 29 4.15 3.31 5.84
C GLY A 29 2.63 3.13 5.90
N LYS A 30 2.12 1.96 5.51
CA LYS A 30 0.69 1.60 5.64
C LYS A 30 0.23 1.63 7.09
N ALA A 31 1.05 1.17 8.02
CA ALA A 31 0.70 1.14 9.44
C ALA A 31 0.56 2.55 10.04
N ILE A 32 1.42 3.49 9.64
CA ILE A 32 1.29 4.91 10.01
C ILE A 32 0.01 5.54 9.46
N LEU A 33 -0.40 5.10 8.27
CA LEU A 33 -1.54 5.63 7.52
C LEU A 33 -2.88 5.10 8.06
N ILE A 34 -3.02 3.78 8.26
CA ILE A 34 -4.28 3.11 8.65
C ILE A 34 -4.46 3.02 10.17
N ARG A 35 -3.35 2.93 10.92
CA ARG A 35 -3.30 2.90 12.39
C ARG A 35 -4.15 1.83 13.06
N ASN A 36 -4.41 0.74 12.34
CA ASN A 36 -5.26 -0.35 12.81
C ASN A 36 -4.64 -1.70 12.47
N GLN A 37 -4.15 -2.39 13.51
CA GLN A 37 -3.42 -3.65 13.36
C GLN A 37 -4.26 -4.76 12.68
N PRO A 38 -5.51 -5.05 13.09
CA PRO A 38 -6.32 -6.07 12.41
C PRO A 38 -6.54 -5.78 10.93
N LEU A 39 -6.85 -4.53 10.58
CA LEU A 39 -7.09 -4.13 9.20
C LEU A 39 -5.83 -4.28 8.33
N LEU A 40 -4.65 -3.95 8.89
CA LEU A 40 -3.36 -4.14 8.22
C LEU A 40 -3.04 -5.61 7.96
N TRP A 41 -3.36 -6.50 8.90
CA TRP A 41 -3.23 -7.94 8.68
C TRP A 41 -4.15 -8.46 7.58
N VAL A 42 -5.40 -7.98 7.54
CA VAL A 42 -6.35 -8.33 6.47
C VAL A 42 -5.81 -7.88 5.11
N LEU A 43 -5.25 -6.66 5.03
CA LEU A 43 -4.60 -6.18 3.82
C LEU A 43 -3.38 -7.02 3.46
N SER A 44 -2.56 -7.42 4.45
CA SER A 44 -1.37 -8.22 4.21
C SER A 44 -1.72 -9.56 3.60
N VAL A 45 -2.62 -10.31 4.24
CA VAL A 45 -3.07 -11.61 3.70
C VAL A 45 -3.82 -11.42 2.38
N GLY A 46 -4.60 -10.34 2.25
CA GLY A 46 -5.35 -10.03 1.04
C GLY A 46 -4.46 -9.76 -0.17
N PHE A 47 -3.32 -9.09 0.01
CA PHE A 47 -2.38 -8.81 -1.06
C PHE A 47 -1.70 -10.09 -1.56
N GLU A 48 -1.26 -10.96 -0.65
CA GLU A 48 -0.66 -12.27 -0.96
C GLU A 48 -1.63 -13.18 -1.72
N PHE A 49 -2.92 -13.11 -1.38
CA PHE A 49 -3.96 -13.80 -2.13
C PHE A 49 -4.08 -13.27 -3.57
N LEU A 50 -3.91 -11.96 -3.79
CA LEU A 50 -3.89 -11.38 -5.13
C LEU A 50 -2.64 -11.81 -5.90
N GLU A 51 -1.47 -11.85 -5.26
CA GLU A 51 -0.26 -12.35 -5.90
C GLU A 51 -0.43 -13.81 -6.35
N PHE A 52 -0.93 -14.67 -5.46
CA PHE A 52 -1.26 -16.05 -5.80
C PHE A 52 -2.27 -16.15 -6.95
N THR A 53 -3.28 -15.28 -6.96
CA THR A 53 -4.31 -15.23 -8.01
C THR A 53 -3.70 -14.83 -9.36
N PHE A 54 -2.81 -13.84 -9.39
CA PHE A 54 -2.29 -13.22 -10.62
C PHE A 54 -0.89 -13.69 -11.05
N ARG A 55 -0.25 -14.64 -10.34
CA ARG A 55 1.05 -15.22 -10.70
C ARG A 55 1.16 -15.81 -12.11
N HIS A 56 0.03 -16.22 -12.68
CA HIS A 56 -0.03 -16.74 -14.05
C HIS A 56 0.09 -15.63 -15.11
N MET A 57 -0.18 -14.38 -14.74
CA MET A 57 -0.06 -13.20 -15.61
C MET A 57 1.23 -12.43 -15.34
N LEU A 58 1.63 -12.35 -14.07
CA LEU A 58 2.74 -11.52 -13.60
C LEU A 58 3.88 -12.43 -13.11
N PRO A 59 4.99 -12.57 -13.87
CA PRO A 59 6.12 -13.41 -13.48
C PRO A 59 6.71 -13.02 -12.11
N ASN A 60 6.61 -11.75 -11.74
CA ASN A 60 7.03 -11.23 -10.44
C ASN A 60 6.32 -11.89 -9.26
N PHE A 61 5.09 -12.38 -9.42
CA PHE A 61 4.32 -13.00 -8.34
C PHE A 61 4.49 -14.53 -8.30
N ASN A 62 5.34 -15.10 -9.15
CA ASN A 62 5.55 -16.55 -9.19
C ASN A 62 6.67 -16.98 -8.23
N GLU A 63 6.43 -16.71 -6.96
CA GLU A 63 7.36 -16.98 -5.86
C GLU A 63 7.07 -18.34 -5.19
N CYS A 64 7.96 -18.75 -4.30
CA CYS A 64 7.76 -19.99 -3.55
C CYS A 64 6.67 -19.80 -2.50
N TRP A 65 5.86 -20.84 -2.24
CA TRP A 65 4.78 -20.76 -1.25
C TRP A 65 5.25 -20.34 0.17
N TRP A 66 6.49 -20.70 0.52
CA TRP A 66 7.07 -20.38 1.83
C TRP A 66 7.53 -18.93 1.90
N ASP A 67 7.83 -18.30 0.76
CA ASP A 67 8.23 -16.90 0.65
C ASP A 67 7.05 -16.03 1.08
N SER A 68 5.93 -16.18 0.36
CA SER A 68 4.66 -15.49 0.63
C SER A 68 4.18 -15.65 2.08
N ILE A 69 4.28 -16.86 2.65
CA ILE A 69 3.77 -17.12 4.00
C ILE A 69 4.78 -16.71 5.09
N ILE A 70 6.02 -17.20 4.99
CA ILE A 70 7.00 -17.07 6.08
C ILE A 70 7.76 -15.75 5.96
N LEU A 71 8.29 -15.45 4.78
CA LEU A 71 9.08 -14.24 4.57
C LEU A 71 8.16 -13.03 4.56
N ASP A 72 7.17 -12.99 3.68
CA ASP A 72 6.38 -11.77 3.49
C ASP A 72 5.39 -11.58 4.64
N ILE A 73 4.38 -12.44 4.78
CA ILE A 73 3.34 -12.28 5.83
C ILE A 73 3.94 -12.26 7.24
N LEU A 74 4.67 -13.31 7.62
CA LEU A 74 5.05 -13.51 9.03
C LEU A 74 6.30 -12.75 9.45
N THR A 75 7.18 -12.37 8.53
CA THR A 75 8.45 -11.70 8.86
C THR A 75 8.42 -10.24 8.44
N CYS A 76 8.42 -9.94 7.14
CA CYS A 76 8.57 -8.58 6.61
C CYS A 76 7.36 -7.71 6.92
N ASN A 77 6.16 -8.19 6.59
CA ASN A 77 4.91 -7.47 6.74
C ASN A 77 4.58 -7.32 8.22
N TRP A 78 4.71 -8.39 9.01
CA TRP A 78 4.57 -8.35 10.46
C TRP A 78 5.50 -7.31 11.10
N PHE A 79 6.80 -7.34 10.77
CA PHE A 79 7.77 -6.42 11.34
C PHE A 79 7.48 -4.96 10.93
N GLY A 80 7.18 -4.72 9.66
CA GLY A 80 6.79 -3.40 9.16
C GLY A 80 5.55 -2.86 9.89
N ILE A 81 4.50 -3.66 10.03
CA ILE A 81 3.29 -3.27 10.76
C ILE A 81 3.62 -2.99 12.23
N TRP A 82 4.37 -3.87 12.90
CA TRP A 82 4.76 -3.69 14.30
C TRP A 82 5.54 -2.40 14.50
N ALA A 83 6.54 -2.13 13.66
CA ALA A 83 7.37 -0.93 13.72
C ALA A 83 6.55 0.34 13.46
N GLY A 84 5.64 0.31 12.48
CA GLY A 84 4.77 1.44 12.16
C GLY A 84 3.79 1.73 13.30
N MET A 85 3.16 0.71 13.87
CA MET A 85 2.27 0.87 15.03
C MET A 85 3.03 1.33 16.28
N ARG A 86 4.30 0.94 16.46
CA ARG A 86 5.17 1.48 17.51
C ARG A 86 5.49 2.96 17.29
N THR A 87 5.72 3.35 16.03
CA THR A 87 5.94 4.75 15.62
C THR A 87 4.72 5.60 15.95
N VAL A 88 3.51 5.14 15.59
CA VAL A 88 2.25 5.82 15.91
C VAL A 88 2.11 6.02 17.43
N ARG A 89 2.31 4.98 18.23
CA ARG A 89 2.24 5.08 19.71
C ARG A 89 3.28 6.03 20.31
N TYR A 90 4.46 6.10 19.71
CA TYR A 90 5.52 7.01 20.18
C TYR A 90 5.13 8.47 20.00
N PHE A 91 4.45 8.81 18.89
CA PHE A 91 3.98 10.18 18.62
C PHE A 91 2.65 10.52 19.29
N ASP A 92 1.77 9.54 19.51
CA ASP A 92 0.51 9.71 20.26
C ASP A 92 0.75 10.21 21.70
N GLY A 93 1.80 9.72 22.35
CA GLY A 93 2.19 10.17 23.69
C GLY A 93 2.86 11.55 23.76
N LYS A 94 3.03 12.26 22.64
CA LYS A 94 3.66 13.59 22.62
C LYS A 94 2.60 14.69 22.53
N THR A 95 2.54 15.55 23.54
CA THR A 95 1.79 16.81 23.47
C THR A 95 2.52 17.79 22.56
N TYR A 96 1.84 18.28 21.52
CA TYR A 96 2.39 19.29 20.61
C TYR A 96 1.90 20.67 21.03
N GLU A 97 2.82 21.55 21.43
CA GLU A 97 2.50 22.97 21.54
C GLU A 97 2.45 23.59 20.14
N TRP A 98 1.27 24.05 19.73
CA TRP A 98 1.05 24.65 18.40
C TRP A 98 1.53 26.10 18.35
N ILE A 99 2.84 26.28 18.45
CA ILE A 99 3.48 27.59 18.28
C ILE A 99 3.77 27.81 16.77
N GLY A 100 3.53 29.02 16.27
CA GLY A 100 3.80 29.40 14.87
C GLY A 100 5.29 29.34 14.51
N ILE A 101 5.61 29.08 13.23
CA ILE A 101 6.99 28.93 12.72
C ILE A 101 7.85 30.18 12.99
N SER A 102 7.25 31.37 12.91
CA SER A 102 7.93 32.65 13.19
C SER A 102 8.38 32.81 14.63
N ARG A 103 7.75 32.09 15.57
CA ARG A 103 8.05 32.13 17.01
C ARG A 103 9.00 31.01 17.45
N GLN A 104 9.50 30.18 16.53
CA GLN A 104 10.50 29.17 16.85
C GLN A 104 11.88 29.83 17.02
N PRO A 105 12.57 29.62 18.16
CA PRO A 105 13.81 30.34 18.48
C PRO A 105 14.98 29.94 17.57
N ASN A 106 15.00 28.69 17.08
CA ASN A 106 16.14 28.14 16.34
C ASN A 106 15.74 27.69 14.92
N ILE A 107 16.69 27.71 13.98
CA ILE A 107 16.51 27.20 12.61
C ILE A 107 16.11 25.71 12.63
N MET A 108 16.74 24.90 13.50
CA MET A 108 16.36 23.51 13.70
C MET A 108 14.91 23.36 14.20
N GLY A 109 14.44 24.30 15.03
CA GLY A 109 13.05 24.36 15.47
C GLY A 109 12.09 24.69 14.34
N LYS A 110 12.47 25.59 13.42
CA LYS A 110 11.71 25.89 12.21
C LYS A 110 11.61 24.68 11.29
N VAL A 111 12.72 23.99 11.00
CA VAL A 111 12.73 22.77 10.18
C VAL A 111 11.87 21.67 10.80
N LYS A 112 12.06 21.40 12.09
CA LYS A 112 11.24 20.43 12.83
C LYS A 112 9.75 20.79 12.78
N ARG A 113 9.42 22.10 12.84
CA ARG A 113 8.04 22.57 12.77
C ARG A 113 7.43 22.41 11.38
N THR A 114 8.18 22.74 10.34
CA THR A 114 7.76 22.54 8.94
C THR A 114 7.53 21.06 8.66
N LEU A 115 8.44 20.17 9.08
CA LEU A 115 8.24 18.73 8.95
C LEU A 115 7.02 18.25 9.74
N GLY A 116 6.77 18.83 10.92
CA GLY A 116 5.58 18.55 11.73
C GLY A 116 4.25 19.00 11.10
N GLN A 117 4.26 19.87 10.08
CA GLN A 117 3.03 20.20 9.34
C GLN A 117 2.57 19.05 8.43
N PHE A 118 3.50 18.18 8.03
CA PHE A 118 3.20 16.97 7.28
C PHE A 118 2.83 15.80 8.20
N THR A 119 2.95 15.98 9.52
CA THR A 119 2.42 15.02 10.49
C THR A 119 0.99 15.40 10.88
N PRO A 120 0.11 14.42 11.12
CA PRO A 120 -1.28 14.67 11.50
C PRO A 120 -1.37 15.39 12.85
N ALA A 121 -2.43 16.17 13.02
CA ALA A 121 -2.64 16.96 14.24
C ALA A 121 -2.79 16.11 15.51
N GLN A 122 -3.33 14.89 15.36
CA GLN A 122 -3.43 13.88 16.41
C GLN A 122 -2.98 12.52 15.84
N TRP A 123 -2.21 11.80 16.66
CA TRP A 123 -1.66 10.47 16.35
C TRP A 123 -2.50 9.34 16.96
N ASP A 124 -3.78 9.63 17.17
CA ASP A 124 -4.77 8.71 17.70
C ASP A 124 -4.94 7.48 16.78
N LYS A 125 -5.32 6.36 17.40
CA LYS A 125 -5.67 5.16 16.66
C LYS A 125 -6.97 5.39 15.92
N ASP A 126 -6.97 5.13 14.62
CA ASP A 126 -8.20 5.15 13.84
C ASP A 126 -9.12 3.99 14.26
N GLU A 127 -10.29 4.36 14.76
CA GLU A 127 -11.32 3.41 15.15
C GLU A 127 -12.17 3.05 13.93
N TRP A 128 -11.93 1.88 13.32
CA TRP A 128 -12.66 1.44 12.13
C TRP A 128 -13.91 0.62 12.46
N HIS A 129 -13.87 -0.12 13.57
CA HIS A 129 -14.97 -0.93 14.11
C HIS A 129 -15.82 -1.69 13.07
N PRO A 130 -15.21 -2.58 12.24
CA PRO A 130 -15.89 -3.20 11.11
C PRO A 130 -17.11 -4.05 11.50
N LEU A 131 -17.17 -4.55 12.73
CA LEU A 131 -18.22 -5.45 13.22
C LEU A 131 -19.41 -4.74 13.89
N LEU A 132 -19.45 -3.40 13.93
CA LEU A 132 -20.59 -2.67 14.53
C LEU A 132 -21.90 -2.81 13.75
N GLY A 133 -21.85 -3.27 12.50
CA GLY A 133 -23.04 -3.53 11.69
C GLY A 133 -22.70 -3.85 10.24
N PRO A 134 -23.65 -4.40 9.47
CA PRO A 134 -23.40 -4.86 8.10
C PRO A 134 -22.98 -3.71 7.17
N TRP A 135 -23.56 -2.52 7.33
CA TRP A 135 -23.18 -1.36 6.52
C TRP A 135 -21.76 -0.86 6.83
N ARG A 136 -21.41 -0.84 8.13
CA ARG A 136 -20.05 -0.48 8.57
C ARG A 136 -19.02 -1.46 8.02
N PHE A 137 -19.35 -2.75 8.04
CA PHE A 137 -18.52 -3.79 7.47
C PHE A 137 -18.28 -3.57 5.97
N LEU A 138 -19.34 -3.33 5.18
CA LEU A 138 -19.22 -3.06 3.75
C LEU A 138 -18.38 -1.82 3.44
N GLN A 139 -18.51 -0.76 4.25
CA GLN A 139 -17.69 0.44 4.12
C GLN A 139 -16.20 0.15 4.35
N VAL A 140 -15.85 -0.52 5.46
CA VAL A 140 -14.45 -0.89 5.73
C VAL A 140 -13.92 -1.89 4.70
N LEU A 141 -14.74 -2.81 4.23
CA LEU A 141 -14.38 -3.74 3.15
C LEU A 141 -14.10 -2.99 1.83
N THR A 142 -14.90 -1.98 1.50
CA THR A 142 -14.68 -1.14 0.32
C THR A 142 -13.32 -0.46 0.39
N LEU A 143 -12.93 0.04 1.57
CA LEU A 143 -11.60 0.60 1.78
C LEU A 143 -10.50 -0.44 1.48
N CYS A 144 -10.64 -1.67 1.98
CA CYS A 144 -9.68 -2.74 1.69
C CYS A 144 -9.55 -3.01 0.20
N ILE A 145 -10.70 -3.12 -0.50
CA ILE A 145 -10.72 -3.40 -1.95
C ILE A 145 -10.03 -2.29 -2.72
N VAL A 146 -10.33 -1.03 -2.42
CA VAL A 146 -9.68 0.12 -3.09
C VAL A 146 -8.17 0.10 -2.83
N PHE A 147 -7.74 -0.13 -1.59
CA PHE A 147 -6.33 -0.19 -1.24
C PHE A 147 -5.61 -1.27 -2.04
N LEU A 148 -6.12 -2.50 -2.00
CA LEU A 148 -5.56 -3.63 -2.73
C LEU A 148 -5.56 -3.41 -4.25
N THR A 149 -6.59 -2.75 -4.79
CA THR A 149 -6.66 -2.40 -6.22
C THR A 149 -5.54 -1.42 -6.59
N VAL A 150 -5.29 -0.38 -5.79
CA VAL A 150 -4.20 0.57 -6.03
C VAL A 150 -2.84 -0.13 -6.01
N GLU A 151 -2.64 -1.07 -5.09
CA GLU A 151 -1.40 -1.86 -5.01
C GLU A 151 -1.24 -2.71 -6.26
N LEU A 152 -2.26 -3.49 -6.60
CA LEU A 152 -2.28 -4.37 -7.77
C LEU A 152 -2.07 -3.60 -9.09
N ASN A 153 -2.69 -2.43 -9.23
CA ASN A 153 -2.50 -1.53 -10.37
C ASN A 153 -1.03 -1.14 -10.53
N THR A 154 -0.24 -1.03 -9.45
CA THR A 154 1.20 -0.75 -9.54
C THR A 154 1.92 -1.77 -10.40
N PHE A 155 1.64 -3.05 -10.16
CA PHE A 155 2.28 -4.16 -10.85
C PHE A 155 1.75 -4.31 -12.28
N PHE A 156 0.44 -4.18 -12.47
CA PHE A 156 -0.15 -4.25 -13.81
C PHE A 156 0.25 -3.09 -14.70
N LEU A 157 0.32 -1.85 -14.20
CA LEU A 157 0.75 -0.70 -15.01
C LEU A 157 2.20 -0.86 -15.46
N LYS A 158 3.08 -1.28 -14.53
CA LYS A 158 4.47 -1.59 -14.85
C LYS A 158 4.56 -2.67 -15.94
N PHE A 159 3.81 -3.77 -15.77
CA PHE A 159 3.77 -4.87 -16.73
C PHE A 159 3.24 -4.43 -18.10
N CYS A 160 2.09 -3.76 -18.14
CA CYS A 160 1.44 -3.33 -19.37
C CYS A 160 2.24 -2.27 -20.12
N LEU A 161 2.92 -1.37 -19.40
CA LEU A 161 3.74 -0.31 -20.00
C LEU A 161 5.20 -0.75 -20.24
N TRP A 162 5.54 -2.02 -19.98
CA TRP A 162 6.89 -2.56 -20.14
C TRP A 162 7.96 -1.76 -19.38
N ILE A 163 7.61 -1.27 -18.19
CA ILE A 163 8.51 -0.48 -17.34
C ILE A 163 9.43 -1.44 -16.56
N PRO A 164 10.77 -1.27 -16.61
CA PRO A 164 11.67 -2.14 -15.88
C PRO A 164 11.52 -1.96 -14.35
N PRO A 165 11.74 -3.01 -13.53
CA PRO A 165 11.59 -2.96 -12.07
C PRO A 165 12.38 -1.85 -11.37
N ARG A 166 13.60 -1.56 -11.86
CA ARG A 166 14.50 -0.56 -11.29
C ARG A 166 14.18 0.88 -11.72
N ASN A 167 13.08 1.08 -12.47
CA ASN A 167 12.73 2.42 -12.93
C ASN A 167 12.19 3.27 -11.75
N PRO A 168 12.75 4.46 -11.50
CA PRO A 168 12.33 5.32 -10.39
C PRO A 168 10.87 5.81 -10.50
N VAL A 169 10.25 5.74 -11.69
CA VAL A 169 8.83 6.09 -11.88
C VAL A 169 7.90 5.30 -10.95
N ILE A 170 8.23 4.03 -10.67
CA ILE A 170 7.44 3.20 -9.74
C ILE A 170 7.52 3.78 -8.33
N ILE A 171 8.72 4.16 -7.88
CA ILE A 171 8.95 4.77 -6.58
C ILE A 171 8.24 6.12 -6.48
N TYR A 172 8.34 6.97 -7.50
CA TYR A 172 7.64 8.26 -7.53
C TYR A 172 6.12 8.09 -7.44
N ARG A 173 5.56 7.09 -8.14
CA ARG A 173 4.14 6.77 -8.05
C ARG A 173 3.75 6.32 -6.64
N LEU A 174 4.54 5.45 -6.00
CA LEU A 174 4.28 5.01 -4.62
C LEU A 174 4.31 6.17 -3.62
N ILE A 175 5.28 7.08 -3.75
CA ILE A 175 5.37 8.29 -2.92
C ILE A 175 4.14 9.18 -3.14
N LEU A 176 3.74 9.42 -4.40
CA LEU A 176 2.57 10.24 -4.71
C LEU A 176 1.29 9.64 -4.12
N TRP A 177 1.08 8.33 -4.29
CA TRP A 177 -0.05 7.63 -3.68
C TRP A 177 -0.03 7.71 -2.16
N TRP A 178 1.14 7.58 -1.53
CA TRP A 178 1.29 7.72 -0.09
C TRP A 178 0.89 9.12 0.39
N LEU A 179 1.33 10.17 -0.31
CA LEU A 179 0.98 11.57 0.01
C LEU A 179 -0.51 11.86 -0.14
N ILE A 180 -1.16 11.32 -1.18
CA ILE A 180 -2.61 11.46 -1.40
C ILE A 180 -3.40 10.63 -0.37
N ALA A 181 -2.90 9.46 0.00
CA ALA A 181 -3.60 8.55 0.90
C ALA A 181 -3.69 9.10 2.33
N ILE A 182 -2.73 9.92 2.79
CA ILE A 182 -2.74 10.52 4.14
C ILE A 182 -4.04 11.31 4.40
N PRO A 183 -4.39 12.36 3.62
CA PRO A 183 -5.64 13.09 3.80
C PRO A 183 -6.85 12.22 3.45
N THR A 184 -6.78 11.36 2.43
CA THR A 184 -7.89 10.46 2.04
C THR A 184 -8.35 9.57 3.18
N ILE A 185 -7.44 8.90 3.88
CA ILE A 185 -7.80 7.98 4.96
C ILE A 185 -8.42 8.72 6.14
N ARG A 186 -7.89 9.91 6.45
CA ARG A 186 -8.43 10.79 7.49
C ARG A 186 -9.83 11.30 7.14
N GLU A 187 -10.04 11.77 5.91
CA GLU A 187 -11.37 12.16 5.41
C GLU A 187 -12.35 10.98 5.45
N TYR A 188 -11.91 9.80 5.02
CA TYR A 188 -12.76 8.61 4.99
C TYR A 188 -13.12 8.13 6.40
N ASN A 189 -12.15 8.06 7.31
CA ASN A 189 -12.40 7.71 8.71
C ASN A 189 -13.37 8.71 9.37
N SER A 190 -13.18 10.01 9.13
CA SER A 190 -14.07 11.05 9.64
C SER A 190 -15.50 10.90 9.11
N TYR A 191 -15.65 10.61 7.82
CA TYR A 191 -16.96 10.31 7.19
C TYR A 191 -17.63 9.07 7.79
N LEU A 192 -16.83 8.08 8.18
CA LEU A 192 -17.33 6.89 8.87
C LEU A 192 -17.82 7.24 10.28
N GLN A 193 -17.09 8.06 11.02
CA GLN A 193 -17.45 8.44 12.39
C GLN A 193 -18.62 9.44 12.46
N ASP A 194 -18.83 10.22 11.40
CA ASP A 194 -19.93 11.17 11.32
C ASP A 194 -21.31 10.48 11.33
N ARG A 195 -22.11 10.85 12.33
CA ARG A 195 -23.47 10.37 12.59
C ARG A 195 -24.55 11.30 12.02
N THR A 196 -24.16 12.41 11.39
CA THR A 196 -25.14 13.31 10.78
C THR A 196 -25.81 12.67 9.56
N PRO A 197 -27.10 12.98 9.32
CA PRO A 197 -27.84 12.41 8.19
C PRO A 197 -27.34 12.91 6.83
N PHE A 198 -26.72 14.10 6.78
CA PHE A 198 -26.22 14.73 5.55
C PHE A 198 -24.71 14.82 5.54
N LYS A 199 -24.06 13.66 5.45
CA LYS A 199 -22.59 13.58 5.38
C LYS A 199 -22.08 13.52 3.94
N LYS A 200 -20.96 14.19 3.68
CA LYS A 200 -20.29 14.22 2.39
C LYS A 200 -18.92 13.56 2.50
N VAL A 201 -18.58 12.78 1.48
CA VAL A 201 -17.23 12.24 1.32
C VAL A 201 -16.29 13.37 0.90
N GLY A 202 -15.11 13.44 1.51
CA GLY A 202 -14.13 14.49 1.26
C GLY A 202 -13.54 14.47 -0.15
N ALA A 203 -12.88 15.56 -0.54
CA ALA A 203 -12.39 15.75 -1.90
C ALA A 203 -11.23 14.81 -2.25
N PHE A 204 -10.34 14.52 -1.29
CA PHE A 204 -9.22 13.60 -1.50
C PHE A 204 -9.68 12.15 -1.66
N CYS A 205 -10.74 11.76 -0.96
CA CYS A 205 -11.42 10.48 -1.20
C CYS A 205 -11.92 10.35 -2.64
N TRP A 206 -12.64 11.35 -3.15
CA TRP A 206 -13.12 11.35 -4.55
C TRP A 206 -11.98 11.34 -5.55
N LEU A 207 -10.95 12.15 -5.32
CA LEU A 207 -9.76 12.18 -6.16
C LEU A 207 -9.07 10.81 -6.21
N SER A 208 -8.87 10.18 -5.05
CA SER A 208 -8.22 8.86 -4.95
C SER A 208 -9.02 7.79 -5.69
N VAL A 209 -10.34 7.77 -5.52
CA VAL A 209 -11.23 6.83 -6.23
C VAL A 209 -11.16 7.07 -7.74
N ALA A 210 -11.18 8.32 -8.20
CA ALA A 210 -11.07 8.65 -9.62
C ALA A 210 -9.75 8.18 -10.22
N ILE A 211 -8.62 8.44 -9.54
CA ILE A 211 -7.30 7.97 -9.99
C ILE A 211 -7.25 6.43 -10.03
N CYS A 212 -7.72 5.76 -8.98
CA CYS A 212 -7.77 4.30 -8.90
C CYS A 212 -8.58 3.69 -10.06
N ILE A 213 -9.75 4.27 -10.37
CA ILE A 213 -10.60 3.82 -11.49
C ILE A 213 -9.89 4.04 -12.82
N ILE A 214 -9.29 5.20 -13.05
CA ILE A 214 -8.58 5.50 -14.30
C ILE A 214 -7.43 4.51 -14.51
N GLU A 215 -6.60 4.29 -13.48
CA GLU A 215 -5.50 3.32 -13.54
C GLU A 215 -6.01 1.89 -13.83
N LEU A 216 -7.09 1.48 -13.16
CA LEU A 216 -7.70 0.17 -13.39
C LEU A 216 -8.21 0.02 -14.82
N LEU A 217 -8.88 1.03 -15.36
CA LEU A 217 -9.38 1.04 -16.74
C LEU A 217 -8.24 0.96 -17.76
N ILE A 218 -7.13 1.65 -17.49
CA ILE A 218 -5.91 1.55 -18.32
C ILE A 218 -5.38 0.12 -18.29
N CYS A 219 -5.26 -0.48 -17.11
CA CYS A 219 -4.79 -1.87 -16.96
C CYS A 219 -5.69 -2.84 -17.74
N ILE A 220 -7.01 -2.78 -17.54
CA ILE A 220 -7.97 -3.65 -18.24
C ILE A 220 -7.85 -3.49 -19.75
N LYS A 221 -7.81 -2.25 -20.26
CA LYS A 221 -7.72 -1.98 -21.69
C LYS A 221 -6.44 -2.57 -22.30
N LEU A 222 -5.30 -2.36 -21.64
CA LEU A 222 -4.01 -2.84 -22.13
C LEU A 222 -3.90 -4.37 -22.05
N VAL A 223 -4.28 -4.98 -20.92
CA VAL A 223 -4.30 -6.44 -20.75
C VAL A 223 -5.16 -7.12 -21.83
N MET A 224 -6.37 -6.60 -22.07
CA MET A 224 -7.25 -7.12 -23.12
C MET A 224 -6.62 -7.00 -24.51
N THR A 225 -5.97 -5.88 -24.79
CA THR A 225 -5.30 -5.64 -26.08
C THR A 225 -4.14 -6.63 -26.30
N TYR A 226 -3.27 -6.82 -25.30
CA TYR A 226 -2.17 -7.77 -25.38
C TYR A 226 -2.65 -9.22 -25.52
N SER A 227 -3.70 -9.60 -24.79
CA SER A 227 -4.27 -10.94 -24.88
C SER A 227 -4.82 -11.22 -26.28
N PHE A 228 -5.48 -10.24 -26.90
CA PHE A 228 -6.00 -10.36 -28.26
C PHE A 228 -4.88 -10.40 -29.32
N LEU A 229 -3.81 -9.62 -29.14
CA LEU A 229 -2.64 -9.65 -30.03
C LEU A 229 -1.91 -10.99 -29.96
N LEU A 230 -1.73 -11.56 -28.76
CA LEU A 230 -1.16 -12.89 -28.57
C LEU A 230 -2.00 -13.97 -29.27
N LEU A 231 -3.32 -13.94 -29.11
CA LEU A 231 -4.22 -14.87 -29.81
C LEU A 231 -4.14 -14.75 -31.34
N ARG A 232 -4.02 -13.53 -31.87
CA ARG A 232 -3.83 -13.31 -33.32
C ARG A 232 -2.47 -13.79 -33.82
N PHE A 233 -1.39 -13.54 -33.08
CA PHE A 233 -0.05 -14.02 -33.44
C PHE A 233 0.04 -15.54 -33.43
N VAL A 234 -0.53 -16.19 -32.41
CA VAL A 234 -0.64 -17.64 -32.30
C VAL A 234 -1.45 -18.17 -33.49
N SER A 235 -2.64 -17.64 -33.75
CA SER A 235 -3.49 -18.07 -34.87
C SER A 235 -2.81 -17.90 -36.24
N SER A 236 -2.07 -16.81 -36.46
CA SER A 236 -1.32 -16.57 -37.71
C SER A 236 -0.04 -17.40 -37.85
N SER A 237 0.47 -18.01 -36.77
CA SER A 237 1.65 -18.89 -36.83
C SER A 237 1.29 -20.35 -37.12
N TYR A 238 0.00 -20.69 -37.04
CA TYR A 238 -0.54 -22.02 -37.35
C TYR A 238 -1.35 -22.05 -38.68
N ALA A 239 -1.33 -20.94 -39.44
CA ALA A 239 -1.92 -20.82 -40.78
C ALA A 239 -0.81 -20.60 -41.81
#